data_AF-A0A2J8JLG4-F1
#
_entry.id   AF-A0A2J8JLG4-F1
#
_cell.length_a   1.000
_cell.length_b   1.000
_cell.length_c   1.000
_cell.angle_alpha   90.00
_cell.angle_beta   90.00
_cell.angle_gamma   90.00
#
_symmetry.space_group_name_H-M   'P 1'
#
loop_
_entity.id
_entity.type
_entity.pdbx_description
1 polymer ?
#
loop_
_entity_poly.entity_id
_entity_poly.type
_entity_poly.pdbx_seq_one_letter_code
_entity_poly.pdbx_strand_id
1 'polypeptide(L)'
;MAANWTLSWVQGGPCNSPGSETPRSVASPGTQLGNHDRNPETWHMNFRMFSCPEESDPIQALRKLTELCHMWLRPDLHTKEQILDMLVMEQFMISMPQELQVLVKVNGVQSCKDLEDLLRNNRRPKKWSVVNLFGNE
;
A
#
# COMPACT_ATOMS: atom_id res chain seq x y z
N MET A 1 -16.24 -11.49 -15.97
CA MET A 1 -15.75 -12.76 -15.41
C MET A 1 -15.44 -12.51 -13.94
N ALA A 2 -16.28 -13.05 -13.05
CA ALA A 2 -16.16 -12.85 -11.61
C ALA A 2 -15.01 -13.71 -11.07
N ALA A 3 -14.05 -13.07 -10.40
CA ALA A 3 -13.07 -13.78 -9.60
C ALA A 3 -13.62 -13.87 -8.16
N ASN A 4 -13.65 -15.09 -7.65
CA ASN A 4 -14.09 -15.48 -6.31
C ASN A 4 -12.98 -15.18 -5.28
N TRP A 5 -13.22 -14.22 -4.39
CA TRP A 5 -12.32 -13.92 -3.27
C TRP A 5 -12.89 -14.44 -1.95
N THR A 6 -12.85 -15.75 -1.74
CA THR A 6 -13.08 -16.34 -0.42
C THR A 6 -11.83 -16.20 0.44
N LEU A 7 -11.69 -15.07 1.12
CA LEU A 7 -10.94 -14.99 2.38
C LEU A 7 -11.78 -14.23 3.40
N SER A 8 -12.18 -15.00 4.40
CA SER A 8 -13.06 -14.66 5.51
C SER A 8 -12.67 -13.38 6.24
N TRP A 9 -13.52 -12.36 6.10
CA TRP A 9 -13.76 -11.40 7.18
C TRP A 9 -15.17 -11.62 7.73
N VAL A 10 -15.33 -12.73 8.47
CA VAL A 10 -16.36 -12.86 9.49
C VAL A 10 -15.73 -12.38 10.80
N GLN A 11 -16.07 -11.17 11.23
CA GLN A 11 -16.48 -10.85 12.61
C GLN A 11 -16.73 -9.34 12.73
N GLY A 12 -17.89 -8.91 12.26
CA GLY A 12 -18.60 -7.74 12.80
C GLY A 12 -19.86 -8.26 13.47
N GLY A 13 -19.87 -8.32 14.80
CA GLY A 13 -21.06 -8.69 15.57
C GLY A 13 -22.17 -7.61 15.46
N PRO A 14 -23.44 -7.94 15.73
CA PRO A 14 -24.57 -7.07 15.43
C PRO A 14 -24.66 -5.87 16.36
N CYS A 15 -25.02 -4.72 15.80
CA CYS A 15 -25.42 -3.52 16.54
C CYS A 15 -26.77 -3.73 17.24
N ASN A 16 -26.78 -3.71 18.58
CA ASN A 16 -28.02 -3.61 19.37
C ASN A 16 -27.94 -2.35 20.25
N SER A 17 -28.80 -1.38 19.99
CA SER A 17 -29.14 -0.27 20.91
C SER A 17 -30.36 -0.68 21.79
N PRO A 18 -30.81 0.11 22.77
CA PRO A 18 -30.14 0.84 23.85
C PRO A 18 -30.67 0.42 25.25
N GLY A 19 -29.94 0.67 26.34
CA GLY A 19 -30.46 0.41 27.70
C GLY A 19 -29.47 0.73 28.83
N SER A 20 -29.61 1.95 29.35
CA SER A 20 -29.23 2.59 30.62
C SER A 20 -28.31 1.91 31.67
N GLU A 21 -27.52 2.80 32.31
CA GLU A 21 -27.02 2.82 33.70
C GLU A 21 -25.52 2.50 33.97
N THR A 22 -24.75 3.56 34.25
CA THR A 22 -23.47 3.61 34.99
C THR A 22 -23.79 3.54 36.51
N PRO A 23 -22.87 3.25 37.48
CA PRO A 23 -21.40 3.30 37.41
C PRO A 23 -20.61 2.23 38.22
N ARG A 24 -19.34 1.97 37.85
CA ARG A 24 -18.21 2.04 38.82
C ARG A 24 -16.86 1.98 38.12
N SER A 25 -16.03 2.97 38.46
CA SER A 25 -14.63 3.10 38.11
C SER A 25 -13.80 1.95 38.68
N VAL A 26 -13.06 1.26 37.81
CA VAL A 26 -11.81 0.58 38.18
C VAL A 26 -10.81 0.93 37.07
N ALA A 27 -9.86 1.81 37.40
CA ALA A 27 -8.74 2.09 36.55
C ALA A 27 -7.85 0.84 36.47
N SER A 28 -7.85 0.18 35.31
CA SER A 28 -6.85 -0.84 34.98
C SER A 28 -5.72 -0.19 34.18
N PRO A 29 -4.44 -0.50 34.48
CA PRO A 29 -3.31 0.23 33.92
C PRO A 29 -2.95 -0.30 32.53
N GLY A 30 -2.78 0.63 31.59
CA GLY A 30 -1.88 0.47 30.47
C GLY A 30 -2.27 -0.57 29.42
N THR A 31 -3.33 -0.28 28.65
CA THR A 31 -3.31 -0.74 27.26
C THR A 31 -2.20 0.03 26.57
N GLN A 32 -1.03 -0.60 26.50
CA GLN A 32 0.03 -0.22 25.59
C GLN A 32 -0.62 -0.04 24.22
N LEU A 33 -0.76 1.22 23.80
CA LEU A 33 -1.14 1.60 22.45
C LEU A 33 0.03 1.15 21.58
N GLY A 34 0.00 -0.14 21.23
CA GLY A 34 1.08 -0.82 20.54
C GLY A 34 1.38 -0.05 19.27
N ASN A 35 2.61 0.47 19.21
CA ASN A 35 3.31 1.00 18.05
C ASN A 35 2.54 0.80 16.75
N HIS A 36 1.58 1.69 16.49
CA HIS A 36 0.81 1.71 15.24
C HIS A 36 1.61 2.50 14.20
N ASP A 37 2.93 2.29 14.18
CA ASP A 37 3.75 2.63 13.04
C ASP A 37 3.67 1.43 12.09
N ARG A 38 2.46 1.24 11.55
CA ARG A 38 2.20 0.25 10.52
C ARG A 38 3.12 0.59 9.34
N ASN A 39 4.04 -0.32 9.05
CA ASN A 39 5.00 -0.26 7.94
C ASN A 39 4.36 0.41 6.70
N PRO A 40 5.00 1.42 6.07
CA PRO A 40 4.51 2.09 4.86
C PRO A 40 4.04 1.13 3.76
N GLU A 41 4.69 -0.04 3.63
CA GLU A 41 4.29 -1.09 2.68
C GLU A 41 2.89 -1.67 2.97
N THR A 42 2.46 -1.69 4.23
CA THR A 42 1.11 -2.14 4.61
C THR A 42 0.04 -1.16 4.12
N TRP A 43 0.29 0.15 4.27
CA TRP A 43 -0.63 1.18 3.78
C TRP A 43 -0.67 1.21 2.26
N HIS A 44 0.47 1.02 1.62
CA HIS A 44 0.57 0.85 0.18
C HIS A 44 -0.33 -0.28 -0.31
N MET A 45 -0.24 -1.47 0.28
CA MET A 45 -1.06 -2.61 -0.14
C MET A 45 -2.55 -2.37 0.12
N ASN A 46 -2.90 -1.79 1.27
CA ASN A 46 -4.30 -1.46 1.56
C ASN A 46 -4.88 -0.46 0.58
N PHE A 47 -4.10 0.53 0.14
CA PHE A 47 -4.53 1.50 -0.88
C PHE A 47 -4.78 0.82 -2.24
N ARG A 48 -3.86 -0.05 -2.68
CA ARG A 48 -3.97 -0.73 -3.98
C ARG A 48 -5.05 -1.82 -4.02
N MET A 49 -5.26 -2.50 -2.91
CA MET A 49 -6.26 -3.57 -2.77
C MET A 49 -7.64 -3.04 -2.35
N PHE A 50 -7.80 -1.73 -2.19
CA PHE A 50 -9.09 -1.16 -1.84
C PHE A 50 -10.11 -1.43 -2.95
N SER A 51 -11.23 -2.06 -2.58
CA SER A 51 -12.41 -2.21 -3.42
C SER A 51 -13.60 -1.61 -2.69
N CYS A 52 -14.41 -0.81 -3.40
CA CYS A 52 -15.63 -0.24 -2.81
C CYS A 52 -16.66 -1.37 -2.62
N PRO A 53 -17.13 -1.64 -1.40
CA PRO A 53 -18.24 -2.56 -1.20
C PRO A 53 -19.49 -2.01 -1.89
N GLU A 54 -20.31 -2.90 -2.45
CA GLU A 54 -21.51 -2.55 -3.24
C GLU A 54 -22.55 -1.75 -2.45
N GLU A 55 -22.53 -1.88 -1.12
CA GLU A 55 -23.43 -1.21 -0.18
C GLU A 55 -22.83 0.06 0.45
N SER A 56 -21.60 0.44 0.10
CA SER A 56 -20.91 1.57 0.75
C SER A 56 -21.26 2.93 0.16
N ASP A 57 -21.39 3.93 1.03
CA ASP A 57 -21.47 5.34 0.63
C ASP A 57 -20.20 5.76 -0.14
N PRO A 58 -20.31 6.21 -1.40
CA PRO A 58 -19.17 6.66 -2.22
C PRO A 58 -18.33 7.74 -1.56
N ILE A 59 -18.94 8.62 -0.74
CA ILE A 59 -18.22 9.68 -0.03
C ILE A 59 -17.32 9.08 1.06
N GLN A 60 -17.80 8.09 1.81
CA GLN A 60 -16.95 7.38 2.77
C GLN A 60 -15.83 6.60 2.06
N ALA A 61 -16.13 5.94 0.94
CA ALA A 61 -15.13 5.22 0.16
C ALA A 61 -13.99 6.16 -0.31
N LEU A 62 -14.34 7.33 -0.85
CA LEU A 62 -13.37 8.35 -1.26
C LEU A 62 -12.51 8.85 -0.08
N ARG A 63 -13.14 9.13 1.07
CA ARG A 63 -12.42 9.54 2.28
C ARG A 63 -11.42 8.47 2.71
N LYS A 64 -11.83 7.20 2.67
CA LYS A 64 -10.95 6.09 3.05
C LYS A 64 -9.77 5.93 2.10
N LEU A 65 -10.01 6.00 0.78
CA LEU A 65 -8.94 5.99 -0.22
C LEU A 65 -7.95 7.15 0.00
N THR A 66 -8.47 8.33 0.34
CA THR A 66 -7.64 9.51 0.61
C THR A 66 -6.77 9.29 1.85
N GLU A 67 -7.32 8.76 2.94
CA GLU A 67 -6.57 8.42 4.16
C GLU A 67 -5.47 7.40 3.87
N LEU A 68 -5.80 6.30 3.18
CA LEU A 68 -4.84 5.26 2.81
C LEU A 68 -3.70 5.82 1.94
N CYS A 69 -4.03 6.68 0.98
CA CYS A 69 -3.04 7.36 0.14
C CYS A 69 -2.11 8.26 0.95
N HIS A 70 -2.65 9.03 1.90
CA HIS A 70 -1.83 9.89 2.77
C HIS A 70 -0.91 9.05 3.68
N MET A 71 -1.41 7.96 4.25
CA MET A 71 -0.60 7.09 5.10
C MET A 71 0.49 6.36 4.33
N TRP A 72 0.25 6.03 3.06
CA TRP A 72 1.25 5.44 2.18
C TRP A 72 2.30 6.45 1.74
N LEU A 73 1.87 7.56 1.12
CA LEU A 73 2.79 8.52 0.47
C LEU A 73 3.39 9.53 1.45
N ARG A 74 2.82 9.68 2.66
CA ARG A 74 3.28 10.59 3.71
C ARG A 74 3.67 11.97 3.18
N PRO A 75 2.73 12.73 2.57
CA PRO A 75 3.01 14.07 2.05
C PRO A 75 3.38 15.09 3.14
N ASP A 76 3.21 14.74 4.42
CA ASP A 76 3.74 15.44 5.58
C ASP A 76 5.26 15.30 5.75
N LEU A 77 5.86 14.23 5.22
CA LEU A 77 7.29 13.93 5.31
C LEU A 77 8.02 14.00 3.97
N HIS A 78 7.32 13.74 2.86
CA HIS A 78 7.92 13.67 1.52
C HIS A 78 7.60 14.90 0.68
N THR A 79 8.60 15.37 -0.05
CA THR A 79 8.39 16.38 -1.09
C THR A 79 7.61 15.79 -2.26
N LYS A 80 7.06 16.66 -3.11
CA LYS A 80 6.37 16.25 -4.34
C LYS A 80 7.26 15.35 -5.20
N GLU A 81 8.54 15.69 -5.35
CA GLU A 81 9.50 14.94 -6.15
C GLU A 81 9.75 13.56 -5.56
N GLN A 82 9.87 13.44 -4.23
CA GLN A 82 10.00 12.14 -3.56
C GLN A 82 8.75 11.27 -3.73
N ILE A 83 7.56 11.86 -3.66
CA ILE A 83 6.31 11.15 -3.93
C ILE A 83 6.27 10.64 -5.37
N LEU A 84 6.68 11.47 -6.35
CA LEU A 84 6.75 11.06 -7.74
C LEU A 84 7.75 9.91 -7.93
N ASP A 85 8.92 9.98 -7.29
CA ASP A 85 9.91 8.89 -7.31
C ASP A 85 9.33 7.59 -6.76
N MET A 86 8.59 7.63 -5.65
CA MET A 86 7.92 6.45 -5.08
C MET A 86 6.94 5.81 -6.08
N LEU A 87 6.12 6.64 -6.75
CA LEU A 87 5.16 6.16 -7.75
C LEU A 87 5.85 5.60 -9.01
N VAL A 88 6.95 6.22 -9.45
CA VAL A 88 7.76 5.73 -10.56
C VAL A 88 8.42 4.40 -10.20
N MET A 89 8.98 4.28 -9.00
CA MET A 89 9.59 3.05 -8.51
C MET A 89 8.57 1.90 -8.43
N GLU A 90 7.37 2.17 -7.94
CA GLU A 90 6.29 1.18 -7.93
C GLU A 90 5.98 0.71 -9.36
N GLN A 91 5.74 1.64 -10.29
CA GLN A 91 5.42 1.28 -11.67
C GLN A 91 6.57 0.54 -12.35
N PHE A 92 7.81 0.96 -12.10
CA PHE A 92 9.01 0.28 -12.58
C PHE A 92 9.02 -1.16 -12.10
N MET A 93 8.79 -1.40 -10.81
CA MET A 93 8.79 -2.75 -10.25
C MET A 93 7.69 -3.64 -10.84
N ILE A 94 6.51 -3.09 -11.15
CA ILE A 94 5.41 -3.83 -11.81
C ILE A 94 5.79 -4.20 -13.26
N SER A 95 6.42 -3.27 -13.98
CA SER A 95 6.72 -3.44 -15.41
C SER A 95 8.01 -4.20 -15.70
N MET A 96 8.85 -4.46 -14.69
CA MET A 96 10.20 -5.00 -14.90
C MET A 96 10.30 -6.51 -14.74
N PRO A 97 11.23 -7.16 -15.49
CA PRO A 97 11.58 -8.55 -15.29
C PRO A 97 12.03 -8.85 -13.85
N GLN A 98 11.81 -10.09 -13.42
CA GLN A 98 12.10 -10.55 -12.06
C GLN A 98 13.55 -10.29 -11.66
N GLU A 99 14.50 -10.42 -12.60
CA GLU A 99 15.93 -10.22 -12.34
C GLU A 99 16.23 -8.80 -11.86
N LEU A 100 15.58 -7.80 -12.47
CA LEU A 100 15.72 -6.40 -12.08
C LEU A 100 15.02 -6.12 -10.77
N GLN A 101 13.83 -6.72 -10.55
CA GLN A 101 13.14 -6.58 -9.26
C GLN A 101 13.97 -7.13 -8.10
N VAL A 102 14.60 -8.29 -8.28
CA VAL A 102 15.49 -8.89 -7.27
C VAL A 102 16.71 -7.98 -7.04
N LEU A 103 17.31 -7.47 -8.12
CA LEU A 103 18.45 -6.56 -8.02
C LEU A 103 18.10 -5.31 -7.19
N VAL A 104 16.97 -4.65 -7.47
CA VAL A 104 16.49 -3.48 -6.72
C VAL A 104 16.34 -3.81 -5.24
N LYS A 105 15.68 -4.93 -4.92
CA LYS A 105 15.42 -5.36 -3.53
C LYS A 105 16.70 -5.71 -2.75
N VAL A 106 17.60 -6.48 -3.36
CA VAL A 106 18.86 -6.91 -2.71
C VAL A 106 19.78 -5.73 -2.43
N ASN A 107 19.78 -4.72 -3.31
CA ASN A 107 20.60 -3.51 -3.13
C ASN A 107 19.90 -2.43 -2.29
N GLY A 108 18.69 -2.67 -1.79
CA GLY A 108 17.97 -1.75 -0.90
C GLY A 108 17.65 -0.39 -1.53
N VAL A 109 17.51 -0.33 -2.86
CA VAL A 109 17.24 0.92 -3.60
C VAL A 109 15.94 1.56 -3.15
N GLN A 110 15.99 2.84 -2.75
CA GLN A 110 14.82 3.59 -2.25
C GLN A 110 14.40 4.77 -3.14
N SER A 111 15.22 5.16 -4.13
CA SER A 111 14.93 6.29 -5.02
C SER A 111 15.26 5.96 -6.48
N CYS A 112 14.67 6.73 -7.41
CA CYS A 112 14.99 6.59 -8.83
C CYS A 112 16.46 6.88 -9.11
N LYS A 113 17.05 7.83 -8.38
CA LYS A 113 18.48 8.15 -8.50
C LYS A 113 19.37 6.97 -8.09
N ASP A 114 19.09 6.35 -6.94
CA ASP A 114 19.86 5.18 -6.48
C ASP A 114 19.77 4.02 -7.48
N LEU A 115 18.58 3.85 -8.08
CA LEU A 115 18.37 2.86 -9.13
C LEU A 115 19.22 3.15 -10.37
N GLU A 116 19.23 4.40 -10.85
CA GLU A 116 20.05 4.81 -11.98
C GLU A 116 21.54 4.56 -11.72
N ASP A 117 22.03 4.98 -10.55
CA ASP A 117 23.42 4.78 -10.16
C ASP A 117 23.76 3.28 -10.10
N LEU A 118 22.87 2.47 -9.53
CA LEU A 118 23.01 1.01 -9.51
C LEU A 118 23.09 0.42 -10.93
N LEU A 119 22.21 0.83 -11.83
CA LEU A 119 22.15 0.32 -13.21
C LEU A 119 23.34 0.79 -14.07
N ARG A 120 23.90 1.97 -13.78
CA ARG A 120 25.11 2.47 -14.45
C ARG A 120 26.35 1.72 -14.00
N ASN A 121 26.44 1.40 -12.71
CA ASN A 121 27.59 0.73 -12.10
C ASN A 121 27.59 -0.79 -12.35
N ASN A 122 26.41 -1.42 -12.39
CA ASN A 122 26.26 -2.82 -12.78
C ASN A 122 26.19 -2.91 -14.31
N ARG A 123 27.33 -3.19 -14.96
CA ARG A 123 27.46 -3.34 -16.43
C ARG A 123 26.24 -4.07 -17.03
N ARG A 124 25.35 -3.29 -17.65
CA ARG A 124 24.13 -3.64 -18.44
C ARG A 124 23.59 -5.08 -18.25
N PRO A 125 22.35 -5.26 -17.77
CA PRO A 125 21.66 -6.54 -17.85
C PRO A 125 21.75 -7.10 -19.28
N LYS A 126 22.27 -8.33 -19.41
CA LYS A 126 22.35 -9.01 -20.71
C LYS A 126 20.92 -9.30 -21.17
N LYS A 127 20.46 -8.55 -22.18
CA LYS A 127 19.11 -8.50 -22.77
C LYS A 127 18.03 -7.87 -21.87
N TRP A 128 17.69 -6.63 -22.20
CA TRP A 128 16.38 -6.05 -21.92
C TRP A 128 15.66 -5.97 -23.27
N SER A 129 14.72 -6.89 -23.52
CA SER A 129 13.79 -6.74 -24.63
C SER A 129 12.64 -5.88 -24.12
N VAL A 130 12.37 -4.74 -24.76
CA VAL A 130 11.14 -3.98 -24.50
C VAL A 130 9.98 -4.90 -24.85
N VAL A 131 9.33 -5.48 -23.84
CA VAL A 131 8.09 -6.22 -24.06
C VAL A 131 7.01 -5.15 -24.24
N ASN A 132 6.67 -4.88 -25.49
CA ASN A 132 5.51 -4.06 -25.81
C ASN A 132 4.26 -4.81 -25.33
N LEU A 133 3.69 -4.36 -24.22
CA LEU A 133 2.38 -4.78 -23.75
C LEU A 133 1.30 -3.99 -24.50
N PHE A 134 1.29 -4.10 -25.82
CA PHE A 134 0.12 -3.76 -26.63
C PHE A 134 -0.16 -4.99 -27.51
N GLY A 135 -1.31 -5.60 -27.25
CA GLY A 135 -1.70 -6.90 -27.76
C GLY A 135 -1.74 -6.97 -29.29
N ASN A 136 -1.40 -8.14 -29.81
CA ASN A 136 -1.83 -8.55 -31.14
C ASN A 136 -3.31 -8.92 -31.08
N GLU A 137 -4.08 -8.40 -32.04
CA GLU A 137 -5.49 -8.67 -32.31
C GLU A 137 -5.82 -10.15 -32.52
#